data_AF-A0A1C4K7F2-F1
#
_entry.id   AF-A0A1C4K7F2-F1
#
_cell.length_a   1.000
_cell.length_b   1.000
_cell.length_c   1.000
_cell.angle_alpha   90.00
_cell.angle_beta   90.00
_cell.angle_gamma   90.00
#
_symmetry.space_group_name_H-M   'P 1'
#
loop_
_entity.id
_entity.type
_entity.pdbx_description
1 polymer ?
#
loop_
_entity_poly.entity_id
_entity_poly.type
_entity_poly.pdbx_seq_one_letter_code
_entity_poly.pdbx_strand_id
1 'polypeptide(L)'
;MARKSKNQSARDKRRDRERGRRDGRRLTEYPLFFSPPPFEPYSEWINVPDEAKDLMEYPFPESVEVSDGTKDMADLIIKLGPRYRGKVPLAALYLDQQLAGGIVNVAITGQPDRFRPVPLDDLVASIRSPEYVQELKEKYPQATEDLEPDGTVTDEGAAWYIHQLHAHGCLVMDDSHVMNLAIPAQRPGGEWMVNGEAAS
;
A
#
# COMPACT_ATOMS: atom_id res chain seq x y z
N MET A 1 8.97 48.07 10.97
CA MET A 1 9.29 47.53 12.31
C MET A 1 9.21 46.01 12.25
N ALA A 2 10.35 45.31 12.22
CA ALA A 2 10.40 43.86 12.19
C ALA A 2 10.08 43.31 13.60
N ARG A 3 9.04 42.47 13.73
CA ARG A 3 8.68 41.83 14.99
C ARG A 3 9.77 40.81 15.37
N LYS A 4 10.36 41.02 16.55
CA LYS A 4 11.38 40.17 17.18
C LYS A 4 10.82 38.75 17.35
N SER A 5 11.41 37.78 16.65
CA SER A 5 11.15 36.35 16.83
C SER A 5 11.30 35.99 18.31
N LYS A 6 10.20 35.53 18.94
CA LYS A 6 10.24 35.01 20.32
C LYS A 6 11.08 33.73 20.30
N ASN A 7 12.19 33.73 21.04
CA ASN A 7 12.99 32.54 21.28
C ASN A 7 12.08 31.40 21.76
N GLN A 8 11.89 30.38 20.92
CA GLN A 8 11.18 29.16 21.30
C GLN A 8 11.80 28.59 22.57
N SER A 9 10.96 28.27 23.55
CA SER A 9 11.43 27.70 24.81
C SER A 9 12.11 26.34 24.54
N ALA A 10 13.05 25.93 25.41
CA ALA A 10 13.67 24.61 25.30
C ALA A 10 12.64 23.47 25.35
N ARG A 11 11.50 23.69 26.02
CA ARG A 11 10.35 22.79 26.07
C ARG A 11 9.67 22.65 24.71
N ASP A 12 9.49 23.76 23.98
CA ASP A 12 8.92 23.75 22.63
C ASP A 12 9.85 23.03 21.65
N LYS A 13 11.15 23.33 21.71
CA LYS A 13 12.16 22.62 20.88
C LYS A 13 12.19 21.12 21.13
N ARG A 14 12.03 20.68 22.38
CA ARG A 14 11.95 19.24 22.72
C ARG A 14 10.66 18.62 22.18
N ARG A 15 9.52 19.30 22.32
CA ARG A 15 8.24 18.85 21.79
C ARG A 15 8.26 18.74 20.26
N ASP A 16 8.87 19.70 19.57
CA ASP A 16 9.01 19.70 18.11
C ASP A 16 9.90 18.53 17.65
N ARG A 17 10.99 18.23 18.38
CA ARG A 17 11.83 17.06 18.09
C ARG A 17 11.10 15.74 18.33
N GLU A 18 10.35 15.62 19.41
CA GLU A 18 9.55 14.42 19.71
C GLU A 18 8.44 14.23 18.67
N ARG A 19 7.81 15.32 18.21
CA ARG A 19 6.83 15.31 17.12
C ARG A 19 7.46 14.86 15.81
N GLY A 20 8.58 15.46 15.41
CA GLY A 20 9.31 15.08 14.20
C GLY A 20 9.77 13.61 14.20
N ARG A 21 10.14 13.06 15.37
CA ARG A 21 10.46 11.62 15.50
C ARG A 21 9.23 10.74 15.32
N ARG A 22 8.06 11.12 15.85
CA ARG A 22 6.82 10.37 15.67
C ARG A 22 6.35 10.43 14.22
N ASP A 23 6.42 11.60 13.60
CA ASP A 23 6.02 11.80 12.21
C ASP A 23 6.97 11.03 11.26
N GLY A 24 8.27 11.03 11.54
CA GLY A 24 9.25 10.22 10.81
C GLY A 24 8.98 8.72 10.90
N ARG A 25 8.73 8.18 12.10
CA ARG A 25 8.36 6.76 12.25
C ARG A 25 7.09 6.39 11.49
N ARG A 26 6.08 7.26 11.53
CA ARG A 26 4.82 7.06 10.81
C ARG A 26 5.03 6.99 9.30
N LEU A 27 5.88 7.86 8.75
CA LEU A 27 6.25 7.84 7.34
C LEU A 27 7.00 6.56 6.96
N THR A 28 7.87 6.04 7.84
CA THR A 28 8.59 4.79 7.56
C THR A 28 7.67 3.56 7.63
N GLU A 29 6.75 3.52 8.59
CA GLU A 29 5.90 2.35 8.78
C GLU A 29 4.72 2.30 7.80
N TYR A 30 4.11 3.44 7.44
CA TYR A 30 2.88 3.52 6.62
C TYR A 30 2.91 4.69 5.64
N PRO A 31 3.87 4.69 4.69
CA PRO A 31 4.14 5.86 3.85
C PRO A 31 2.94 6.29 3.01
N LEU A 32 2.20 5.34 2.43
CA LEU A 32 1.03 5.65 1.59
C LEU A 32 -0.02 6.52 2.29
N PHE A 33 -0.19 6.39 3.60
CA PHE A 33 -1.22 7.12 4.35
C PHE A 33 -0.77 8.53 4.75
N PHE A 34 0.52 8.69 5.05
CA PHE A 34 1.05 9.93 5.61
C PHE A 34 1.71 10.82 4.56
N SER A 35 2.06 10.26 3.41
CA SER A 35 2.64 10.95 2.27
C SER A 35 2.23 10.18 1.02
N PRO A 36 0.98 10.23 0.55
CA PRO A 36 0.55 9.48 -0.64
C PRO A 36 1.38 9.87 -1.87
N PRO A 37 1.60 8.94 -2.81
CA PRO A 37 2.27 9.24 -4.07
C PRO A 37 1.38 10.17 -4.93
N PRO A 38 1.98 10.93 -5.85
CA PRO A 38 1.29 11.98 -6.60
C PRO A 38 0.48 11.43 -7.80
N PHE A 39 -0.18 10.27 -7.65
CA PHE A 39 -1.00 9.66 -8.70
C PHE A 39 -2.49 9.70 -8.32
N GLU A 40 -3.35 9.82 -9.33
CA GLU A 40 -4.81 9.91 -9.20
C GLU A 40 -5.42 8.77 -8.38
N PRO A 41 -4.99 7.49 -8.53
CA PRO A 41 -5.54 6.39 -7.73
C PRO A 41 -5.32 6.51 -6.20
N TYR A 42 -4.50 7.47 -5.75
CA TYR A 42 -4.26 7.76 -4.33
C TYR A 42 -4.86 9.09 -3.84
N SER A 43 -5.56 9.85 -4.70
CA SER A 43 -6.29 11.04 -4.25
C SER A 43 -7.56 10.67 -3.48
N GLU A 44 -8.10 9.47 -3.72
CA GLU A 44 -9.32 8.98 -3.09
C GLU A 44 -9.09 7.73 -2.24
N TRP A 45 -9.70 7.74 -1.05
CA TRP A 45 -9.55 6.69 -0.04
C TRP A 45 -10.92 6.34 0.53
N ILE A 46 -11.26 5.05 0.50
CA ILE A 46 -12.50 4.53 1.02
C ILE A 46 -12.28 4.10 2.47
N ASN A 47 -13.03 4.69 3.39
CA ASN A 47 -12.98 4.30 4.80
C ASN A 47 -13.82 3.05 5.02
N VAL A 48 -13.22 2.03 5.63
CA VAL A 48 -13.91 0.82 6.06
C VAL A 48 -14.44 1.07 7.48
N PRO A 49 -15.77 1.00 7.70
CA PRO A 49 -16.35 1.19 9.03
C PRO A 49 -15.72 0.24 10.05
N ASP A 50 -15.51 0.69 11.28
CA ASP A 50 -14.97 -0.15 12.35
C ASP A 50 -15.88 -1.36 12.64
N GLU A 51 -17.19 -1.19 12.50
CA GLU A 51 -18.20 -2.26 12.63
C GLU A 51 -18.06 -3.33 11.53
N ALA A 52 -17.59 -2.95 10.34
CA ALA A 52 -17.33 -3.87 9.23
C ALA A 52 -15.97 -4.59 9.36
N LYS A 53 -15.13 -4.23 10.34
CA LYS A 53 -13.86 -4.95 10.60
C LYS A 53 -14.09 -6.30 11.27
N ASP A 54 -15.19 -6.45 12.01
CA ASP A 54 -15.57 -7.69 12.70
C ASP A 54 -16.62 -8.51 11.92
N LEU A 55 -17.11 -7.97 10.81
CA LEU A 55 -18.14 -8.59 9.99
C LEU A 55 -17.55 -9.04 8.66
N MET A 56 -17.56 -10.35 8.40
CA MET A 56 -17.49 -10.88 7.03
C MET A 56 -18.83 -10.76 6.28
N GLU A 57 -19.87 -10.22 6.94
CA GLU A 57 -21.21 -10.00 6.36
C GLU A 57 -21.58 -8.51 6.34
N TYR A 58 -22.07 -8.04 5.19
CA TYR A 58 -22.32 -6.64 4.81
C TYR A 58 -22.86 -5.66 5.88
N PRO A 59 -22.43 -4.38 5.83
CA PRO A 59 -22.99 -3.29 6.66
C PRO A 59 -24.26 -2.64 6.05
N PHE A 60 -25.01 -3.33 5.17
CA PHE A 60 -26.31 -2.82 4.71
C PHE A 60 -27.44 -3.48 5.50
N PRO A 61 -28.48 -2.74 5.88
CA PRO A 61 -29.72 -3.35 6.38
C PRO A 61 -30.25 -4.35 5.33
N GLU A 62 -30.76 -5.50 5.76
CA GLU A 62 -31.34 -6.55 4.88
C GLU A 62 -32.43 -6.03 3.91
N SER A 63 -32.95 -4.83 4.17
CA SER A 63 -33.98 -4.16 3.38
C SER A 63 -33.48 -3.38 2.14
N VAL A 64 -32.16 -3.29 1.90
CA VAL A 64 -31.62 -2.57 0.74
C VAL A 64 -31.31 -3.54 -0.39
N GLU A 65 -32.06 -3.45 -1.49
CA GLU A 65 -31.70 -4.12 -2.74
C GLU A 65 -30.45 -3.46 -3.34
N VAL A 66 -29.31 -4.07 -3.10
CA VAL A 66 -28.01 -3.65 -3.63
C VAL A 66 -27.66 -4.53 -4.83
N SER A 67 -27.19 -3.91 -5.91
CA SER A 67 -26.74 -4.65 -7.11
C SER A 67 -25.57 -5.58 -6.78
N ASP A 68 -25.46 -6.72 -7.47
CA ASP A 68 -24.39 -7.70 -7.23
C ASP A 68 -22.99 -7.09 -7.37
N GLY A 69 -22.78 -6.18 -8.33
CA GLY A 69 -21.48 -5.50 -8.47
C GLY A 69 -21.15 -4.53 -7.32
N THR A 70 -22.16 -3.92 -6.70
CA THR A 70 -21.95 -3.10 -5.50
C THR A 70 -21.68 -3.96 -4.28
N LYS A 71 -22.23 -5.17 -4.25
CA LYS A 71 -21.84 -6.18 -3.29
C LYS A 71 -20.36 -6.51 -3.49
N ASP A 72 -19.97 -7.16 -4.57
CA ASP A 72 -18.59 -7.62 -4.77
C ASP A 72 -17.51 -6.56 -4.43
N MET A 73 -17.77 -5.29 -4.77
CA MET A 73 -16.92 -4.16 -4.39
C MET A 73 -16.80 -3.95 -2.87
N ALA A 74 -17.89 -3.99 -2.11
CA ALA A 74 -17.86 -3.82 -0.66
C ALA A 74 -17.20 -5.02 0.04
N ASP A 75 -17.44 -6.25 -0.42
CA ASP A 75 -16.72 -7.43 0.09
C ASP A 75 -15.21 -7.29 -0.13
N LEU A 76 -14.81 -6.82 -1.30
CA LEU A 76 -13.42 -6.54 -1.60
C LEU A 76 -12.86 -5.46 -0.66
N ILE A 77 -13.57 -4.36 -0.46
CA ILE A 77 -13.14 -3.28 0.45
C ILE A 77 -13.00 -3.78 1.89
N ILE A 78 -13.94 -4.60 2.37
CA ILE A 78 -13.87 -5.23 3.70
C ILE A 78 -12.67 -6.17 3.78
N LYS A 79 -12.46 -7.02 2.76
CA LYS A 79 -11.30 -7.93 2.66
C LYS A 79 -9.97 -7.17 2.71
N LEU A 80 -9.86 -6.04 2.01
CA LEU A 80 -8.64 -5.22 1.96
C LEU A 80 -8.47 -4.34 3.21
N GLY A 81 -9.57 -3.99 3.89
CA GLY A 81 -9.61 -3.08 5.02
C GLY A 81 -8.51 -3.30 6.06
N PRO A 82 -8.34 -4.50 6.64
CA PRO A 82 -7.29 -4.77 7.63
C PRO A 82 -5.88 -4.42 7.14
N ARG A 83 -5.56 -4.73 5.86
CA ARG A 83 -4.23 -4.47 5.27
C ARG A 83 -3.97 -2.98 5.11
N TYR A 84 -5.00 -2.24 4.73
CA TYR A 84 -4.92 -0.80 4.57
C TYR A 84 -5.46 -0.03 5.79
N ARG A 85 -5.42 -0.63 6.99
CA ARG A 85 -5.75 0.04 8.25
C ARG A 85 -7.15 0.71 8.27
N GLY A 86 -8.09 0.10 7.56
CA GLY A 86 -9.44 0.60 7.39
C GLY A 86 -9.57 1.81 6.45
N LYS A 87 -8.55 2.12 5.64
CA LYS A 87 -8.66 3.10 4.56
C LYS A 87 -8.04 2.55 3.29
N VAL A 88 -8.87 2.07 2.38
CA VAL A 88 -8.42 1.42 1.14
C VAL A 88 -8.29 2.49 0.04
N PRO A 89 -7.12 2.69 -0.59
CA PRO A 89 -7.00 3.60 -1.73
C PRO A 89 -7.61 2.98 -2.99
N LEU A 90 -8.09 3.79 -3.93
CA LEU A 90 -8.59 3.27 -5.22
C LEU A 90 -7.53 2.43 -5.95
N ALA A 91 -6.25 2.81 -5.84
CA ALA A 91 -5.11 2.04 -6.33
C ALA A 91 -5.14 0.56 -5.91
N ALA A 92 -5.57 0.27 -4.67
CA ALA A 92 -5.65 -1.09 -4.18
C ALA A 92 -6.79 -1.89 -4.83
N LEU A 93 -7.89 -1.23 -5.22
CA LEU A 93 -8.98 -1.89 -5.94
C LEU A 93 -8.57 -2.24 -7.37
N TYR A 94 -7.90 -1.33 -8.07
CA TYR A 94 -7.37 -1.60 -9.41
C TYR A 94 -6.29 -2.68 -9.38
N LEU A 95 -5.46 -2.70 -8.34
CA LEU A 95 -4.49 -3.77 -8.14
C LEU A 95 -5.19 -5.12 -7.96
N ASP A 96 -6.24 -5.19 -7.13
CA ASP A 96 -6.98 -6.43 -6.94
C ASP A 96 -7.65 -6.91 -8.24
N GLN A 97 -8.19 -6.00 -9.05
CA GLN A 97 -8.72 -6.34 -10.38
C GLN A 97 -7.66 -6.97 -11.31
N GLN A 98 -6.42 -6.46 -11.30
CA GLN A 98 -5.33 -7.04 -12.08
C GLN A 98 -4.93 -8.44 -11.56
N LEU A 99 -4.90 -8.60 -10.24
CA LEU A 99 -4.59 -9.87 -9.59
C LEU A 99 -5.67 -10.92 -9.89
N ALA A 100 -6.94 -10.56 -9.79
CA ALA A 100 -8.07 -11.42 -10.17
C ALA A 100 -8.06 -11.76 -11.67
N GLY A 101 -7.58 -10.84 -12.50
CA GLY A 101 -7.35 -11.08 -13.93
C GLY A 101 -6.12 -11.94 -14.24
N GLY A 102 -5.29 -12.27 -13.24
CA GLY A 102 -4.10 -13.09 -13.37
C GLY A 102 -2.94 -12.42 -14.13
N ILE A 103 -3.02 -11.13 -14.43
CA ILE A 103 -2.00 -10.38 -15.16
C ILE A 103 -1.77 -9.04 -14.47
N VAL A 104 -0.52 -8.78 -14.08
CA VAL A 104 -0.10 -7.51 -13.49
C VAL A 104 0.74 -6.74 -14.49
N ASN A 105 0.35 -5.49 -14.77
CA ASN A 105 1.13 -4.62 -15.64
C ASN A 105 2.25 -3.98 -14.83
N VAL A 106 3.51 -4.38 -15.10
CA VAL A 106 4.68 -3.88 -14.36
C VAL A 106 5.50 -2.96 -15.26
N ALA A 107 5.85 -1.78 -14.77
CA ALA A 107 6.70 -0.84 -15.49
C ALA A 107 8.09 -1.42 -15.77
N ILE A 108 8.67 -1.05 -16.90
CA ILE A 108 10.05 -1.41 -17.25
C ILE A 108 10.98 -0.32 -16.68
N THR A 109 11.88 -0.70 -15.78
CA THR A 109 12.83 0.25 -15.17
C THR A 109 13.62 1.00 -16.25
N GLY A 110 13.62 2.33 -16.17
CA GLY A 110 14.25 3.23 -17.15
C GLY A 110 13.44 3.47 -18.43
N GLN A 111 12.22 2.92 -18.55
CA GLN A 111 11.28 3.17 -19.64
C GLN A 111 9.88 3.45 -19.06
N PRO A 112 9.63 4.64 -18.48
CA PRO A 112 8.40 4.94 -17.74
C PRO A 112 7.13 4.79 -18.59
N ASP A 113 7.20 5.06 -19.90
CA ASP A 113 6.05 4.94 -20.82
C ASP A 113 5.76 3.49 -21.26
N ARG A 114 6.49 2.51 -20.72
CA ARG A 114 6.37 1.11 -21.14
C ARG A 114 6.17 0.21 -19.93
N PHE A 115 5.24 -0.71 -20.10
CA PHE A 115 5.00 -1.78 -19.15
C PHE A 115 5.15 -3.14 -19.83
N ARG A 116 5.34 -4.15 -18.99
CA ARG A 116 5.30 -5.56 -19.35
C ARG A 116 4.13 -6.20 -18.60
N PRO A 117 3.18 -6.84 -19.29
CA PRO A 117 2.21 -7.70 -18.62
C PRO A 117 2.95 -8.92 -18.07
N VAL A 118 2.82 -9.15 -16.77
CA VAL A 118 3.45 -10.28 -16.07
C VAL A 118 2.33 -11.17 -15.53
N PRO A 119 2.27 -12.45 -15.94
CA PRO A 119 1.36 -13.41 -15.32
C PRO A 119 1.59 -13.47 -13.81
N LEU A 120 0.50 -13.56 -13.04
CA LEU A 120 0.60 -13.65 -11.58
C LEU A 120 1.49 -14.82 -11.17
N ASP A 121 1.33 -15.99 -11.80
CA ASP A 121 2.15 -17.19 -11.57
C ASP A 121 3.65 -16.93 -11.71
N ASP A 122 4.07 -16.12 -12.69
CA ASP A 122 5.47 -15.77 -12.93
C ASP A 122 6.00 -14.82 -11.86
N LEU A 123 5.17 -13.86 -11.43
CA LEU A 123 5.49 -12.94 -10.35
C LEU A 123 5.64 -13.70 -9.02
N VAL A 124 4.75 -14.66 -8.79
CA VAL A 124 4.76 -15.56 -7.64
C VAL A 124 5.99 -16.43 -7.63
N ALA A 125 6.31 -17.08 -8.75
CA ALA A 125 7.52 -17.88 -8.87
C ALA A 125 8.79 -17.08 -8.53
N SER A 126 8.82 -15.80 -8.91
CA SER A 126 9.92 -14.89 -8.61
C SER A 126 10.02 -14.55 -7.11
N ILE A 127 8.88 -14.38 -6.43
CA ILE A 127 8.81 -14.11 -4.98
C ILE A 127 9.09 -15.39 -4.15
N ARG A 128 8.81 -16.57 -4.71
CA ARG A 128 9.04 -17.88 -4.07
C ARG A 128 10.50 -18.34 -4.08
N SER A 129 11.46 -17.52 -4.51
CA SER A 129 12.89 -17.89 -4.39
C SER A 129 13.20 -18.21 -2.92
N PRO A 130 13.69 -19.44 -2.62
CA PRO A 130 13.99 -19.85 -1.24
C PRO A 130 14.93 -18.89 -0.53
N GLU A 131 15.89 -18.34 -1.28
CA GLU A 131 16.86 -17.36 -0.81
C GLU A 131 16.17 -16.04 -0.40
N TYR A 132 15.24 -15.56 -1.22
CA TYR A 132 14.50 -14.33 -0.96
C TYR A 132 13.51 -14.47 0.21
N VAL A 133 12.81 -15.60 0.29
CA VAL A 133 11.88 -15.90 1.41
C VAL A 133 12.64 -15.96 2.74
N GLN A 134 13.83 -16.55 2.75
CA GLN A 134 14.65 -16.63 3.94
C GLN A 134 15.16 -15.24 4.38
N GLU A 135 15.60 -14.40 3.44
CA GLU A 135 15.98 -13.01 3.73
C GLU A 135 14.80 -12.19 4.29
N LEU A 136 13.60 -12.38 3.75
CA LEU A 136 12.37 -11.75 4.21
C LEU A 136 12.02 -12.17 5.65
N LYS A 137 12.07 -13.47 5.95
CA LYS A 137 11.81 -14.01 7.30
C LYS A 137 12.78 -13.44 8.33
N GLU A 138 14.04 -13.22 7.95
CA GLU A 138 15.05 -12.64 8.84
C GLU A 138 14.85 -11.13 9.07
N LYS A 139 14.47 -10.38 8.04
CA LYS A 139 14.31 -8.91 8.13
C LYS A 139 12.94 -8.48 8.67
N TYR A 140 11.89 -9.24 8.38
CA TYR A 140 10.50 -8.88 8.68
C TYR A 140 9.70 -10.08 9.20
N PRO A 141 10.07 -10.68 10.35
CA PRO A 141 9.46 -11.91 10.84
C PRO A 141 7.93 -11.80 10.98
N GLN A 142 7.43 -10.66 11.46
CA GLN A 142 6.00 -10.37 11.60
C GLN A 142 5.22 -10.27 10.28
N ALA A 143 5.89 -10.03 9.15
CA ALA A 143 5.24 -9.97 7.83
C ALA A 143 5.18 -11.35 7.15
N THR A 144 5.88 -12.33 7.71
CA THR A 144 6.04 -13.68 7.15
C THR A 144 5.38 -14.78 7.98
N GLU A 145 4.64 -14.42 9.04
CA GLU A 145 3.91 -15.38 9.90
C GLU A 145 2.89 -16.20 9.11
N ASP A 146 2.32 -15.62 8.05
CA ASP A 146 1.33 -16.26 7.18
C ASP A 146 1.94 -16.96 5.95
N LEU A 147 3.28 -17.05 5.83
CA LEU A 147 3.93 -17.87 4.78
C LEU A 147 3.82 -19.35 5.15
N GLU A 148 3.13 -20.12 4.32
CA GLU A 148 3.09 -21.59 4.44
C GLU A 148 4.51 -22.20 4.56
N PRO A 149 4.72 -23.16 5.48
CA PRO A 149 6.03 -23.72 5.78
C PRO A 149 6.68 -24.51 4.63
N ASP A 150 5.93 -24.83 3.58
CA ASP A 150 6.42 -25.55 2.40
C ASP A 150 6.82 -24.64 1.22
N GLY A 151 6.65 -23.33 1.34
CA GLY A 151 6.99 -22.36 0.29
C GLY A 151 6.00 -22.30 -0.88
N THR A 152 4.86 -23.00 -0.81
CA THR A 152 3.82 -22.90 -1.84
C THR A 152 2.90 -21.70 -1.58
N VAL A 153 3.22 -20.58 -2.23
CA VAL A 153 2.37 -19.36 -2.16
C VAL A 153 1.20 -19.50 -3.12
N THR A 154 0.01 -19.91 -2.67
CA THR A 154 -1.22 -19.92 -3.49
C THR A 154 -1.47 -18.57 -4.18
N ASP A 155 -2.28 -18.53 -5.24
CA ASP A 155 -2.60 -17.26 -5.92
C ASP A 155 -3.22 -16.23 -4.97
N GLU A 156 -3.98 -16.70 -3.98
CA GLU A 156 -4.49 -15.85 -2.91
C GLU A 156 -3.38 -15.35 -1.97
N GLY A 157 -2.44 -16.22 -1.60
CA GLY A 157 -1.25 -15.83 -0.85
C GLY A 157 -0.37 -14.84 -1.62
N ALA A 158 -0.30 -14.97 -2.93
CA ALA A 158 0.43 -14.07 -3.81
C ALA A 158 -0.18 -12.67 -3.87
N ALA A 159 -1.49 -12.62 -4.14
CA ALA A 159 -2.25 -11.39 -4.10
C ALA A 159 -2.10 -10.70 -2.74
N TRP A 160 -2.09 -11.49 -1.66
CA TRP A 160 -1.81 -11.01 -0.32
C TRP A 160 -0.44 -10.32 -0.20
N TYR A 161 0.65 -10.95 -0.67
CA TYR A 161 2.00 -10.34 -0.62
C TYR A 161 2.08 -9.07 -1.44
N ILE A 162 1.48 -9.06 -2.63
CA ILE A 162 1.54 -7.91 -3.53
C ILE A 162 0.79 -6.72 -2.90
N HIS A 163 -0.37 -6.96 -2.28
CA HIS A 163 -1.06 -5.93 -1.52
C HIS A 163 -0.27 -5.46 -0.29
N GLN A 164 0.49 -6.34 0.35
CA GLN A 164 1.35 -5.95 1.47
C GLN A 164 2.50 -5.04 1.01
N LEU A 165 3.18 -5.39 -0.07
CA LEU A 165 4.22 -4.54 -0.70
C LEU A 165 3.64 -3.20 -1.14
N HIS A 166 2.44 -3.20 -1.72
CA HIS A 166 1.72 -1.99 -2.08
C HIS A 166 1.38 -1.16 -0.83
N ALA A 167 0.78 -1.73 0.22
CA ALA A 167 0.44 -1.05 1.46
C ALA A 167 1.64 -0.38 2.15
N HIS A 168 2.83 -0.99 2.02
CA HIS A 168 4.08 -0.43 2.54
C HIS A 168 4.77 0.58 1.59
N GLY A 169 4.18 0.88 0.43
CA GLY A 169 4.73 1.83 -0.53
C GLY A 169 5.97 1.33 -1.27
N CYS A 170 6.25 0.02 -1.25
CA CYS A 170 7.29 -0.60 -2.07
C CYS A 170 6.84 -0.73 -3.53
N LEU A 171 5.53 -0.83 -3.73
CA LEU A 171 4.88 -0.82 -5.02
C LEU A 171 3.85 0.31 -5.05
N VAL A 172 3.79 1.04 -6.16
CA VAL A 172 2.76 2.06 -6.39
C VAL A 172 2.17 1.93 -7.79
N MET A 173 0.92 2.32 -7.95
CA MET A 173 0.20 2.32 -9.21
C MET A 173 0.15 3.73 -9.79
N ASP A 174 0.56 3.91 -11.04
CA ASP A 174 0.41 5.21 -11.72
C ASP A 174 -1.01 5.42 -12.30
N ASP A 175 -1.20 6.57 -12.93
CA ASP A 175 -2.48 6.97 -13.55
C ASP A 175 -2.90 6.06 -14.72
N SER A 176 -1.96 5.29 -15.29
CA SER A 176 -2.23 4.28 -16.32
C SER A 176 -2.48 2.89 -15.74
N HIS A 177 -2.63 2.80 -14.42
CA HIS A 177 -2.77 1.56 -13.67
C HIS A 177 -1.57 0.61 -13.82
N VAL A 178 -0.36 1.14 -14.06
CA VAL A 178 0.85 0.32 -14.12
C VAL A 178 1.51 0.29 -12.75
N MET A 179 1.94 -0.90 -12.34
CA MET A 179 2.66 -1.13 -11.10
C MET A 179 4.13 -0.77 -11.25
N ASN A 180 4.60 0.09 -10.37
CA ASN A 180 5.95 0.63 -10.35
C ASN A 180 6.66 0.27 -9.05
N LEU A 181 7.98 0.05 -9.12
CA LEU A 181 8.81 -0.02 -7.92
C LEU A 181 8.95 1.37 -7.33
N ALA A 182 8.74 1.48 -6.02
CA ALA A 182 8.75 2.75 -5.34
C ALA A 182 9.61 2.75 -4.09
N ILE A 183 10.18 3.92 -3.81
CA ILE A 183 10.75 4.26 -2.51
C ILE A 183 9.95 5.45 -1.98
N PRO A 184 9.31 5.32 -0.81
CA PRO A 184 8.51 6.38 -0.25
C PRO A 184 9.36 7.56 0.21
N ALA A 185 8.71 8.72 0.30
CA ALA A 185 9.31 9.92 0.86
C ALA A 185 9.83 9.67 2.29
N GLN A 186 11.14 9.88 2.48
CA GLN A 186 11.81 9.63 3.77
C GLN A 186 11.60 10.75 4.81
N ARG A 187 10.97 11.85 4.41
CA ARG A 187 10.69 13.02 5.25
C ARG A 187 9.37 13.67 4.82
N PRO A 188 8.68 14.40 5.73
CA PRO A 188 7.49 15.15 5.35
C PRO A 188 7.78 16.12 4.20
N GLY A 189 6.97 16.07 3.13
CA GLY A 189 7.17 16.86 1.92
C GLY A 189 8.36 16.43 1.06
N GLY A 190 8.92 15.24 1.29
CA GLY A 190 9.86 14.61 0.37
C GLY A 190 9.15 14.03 -0.86
N GLU A 191 9.93 13.74 -1.89
CA GLU A 191 9.44 13.14 -3.12
C GLU A 191 9.40 11.61 -3.02
N TRP A 192 8.47 11.01 -3.74
CA TRP A 192 8.48 9.58 -4.01
C TRP A 192 9.48 9.31 -5.12
N MET A 193 10.27 8.25 -4.97
CA MET A 193 11.10 7.76 -6.08
C MET A 193 10.39 6.58 -6.72
N VAL A 194 10.08 6.67 -8.00
CA VAL A 194 9.37 5.66 -8.78
C VAL A 194 10.29 5.21 -9.91
N ASN A 195 10.61 3.92 -9.96
CA ASN A 195 11.58 3.33 -10.90
C ASN A 195 12.96 4.05 -10.97
N GLY A 196 13.36 4.73 -9.89
CA GLY A 196 14.61 5.47 -9.81
C GLY A 196 14.52 6.98 -10.14
N GLU A 197 13.33 7.48 -10.49
CA GLU A 197 13.08 8.88 -10.80
C GLU A 197 12.13 9.51 -9.78
N ALA A 198 12.24 10.83 -9.55
CA ALA A 198 11.30 11.52 -8.66
C ALA A 198 9.92 11.57 -9.33
N ALA A 199 8.89 11.12 -8.61
CA ALA A 199 7.51 11.23 -9.09
C ALA A 199 7.06 12.69 -9.02
N SER A 200 6.49 13.16 -10.13
CA SER A 200 6.00 14.53 -10.32
C SER A 200 4.50 14.57 -10.47
#